data_AF-A0A6N6S4H3-F1
#
_entry.id   AF-A0A6N6S4H3-F1
#
_cell.length_a   1.000
_cell.length_b   1.000
_cell.length_c   1.000
_cell.angle_alpha   90.00
_cell.angle_beta   90.00
_cell.angle_gamma   90.00
#
_symmetry.space_group_name_H-M   'P 1'
#
loop_
_entity.id
_entity.type
_entity.pdbx_description
1 polymer ?
#
loop_
_entity_poly.entity_id
_entity_poly.type
_entity_poly.pdbx_seq_one_letter_code
_entity_poly.pdbx_strand_id
1 'polypeptide(L)'
;MSLSLIEHAASLRIGSVEFVSPEEIKVGLDIEAPDGVAANAGTPRAFPRINGYVLIPTESGHIVGQVEWIAIERSPFPKRKGFQDFGLIDLPFPLRKMRVNPLGVLQGDQSTGFSFHRGIQTFPSVGEPVLIPTDQQLKDIVESGEKRRVKIGTSPLAANAEVRVDPDRLFGRHLAVLGNTGSGKSCSVAGLIQWSLDTAKGTSNNPNARFIVLDPNGEYAKVFANEKFKHQARVFQVDNKDKPLEVPLWFWNSAEWC
;
A
#
# COMPACT_ATOMS: atom_id res chain seq x y z
N MET A 1 -9.83 -32.93 -7.84
CA MET A 1 -8.84 -33.53 -6.93
C MET A 1 -8.28 -32.41 -6.07
N SER A 2 -8.21 -32.56 -4.75
CA SER A 2 -7.59 -31.56 -3.87
C SER A 2 -6.08 -31.66 -4.01
N LEU A 3 -5.41 -30.56 -4.38
CA LEU A 3 -3.95 -30.46 -4.38
C LEU A 3 -3.42 -30.74 -2.97
N SER A 4 -2.30 -31.45 -2.87
CA SER A 4 -1.57 -31.56 -1.59
C SER A 4 -1.04 -30.19 -1.15
N LEU A 5 -0.73 -30.02 0.14
CA LEU A 5 -0.18 -28.76 0.67
C LEU A 5 1.14 -28.36 -0.01
N ILE A 6 1.96 -29.35 -0.37
CA ILE A 6 3.24 -29.15 -1.06
C ILE A 6 3.02 -28.68 -2.49
N GLU A 7 2.11 -29.34 -3.23
CA GLU A 7 1.76 -28.93 -4.59
C GLU A 7 1.09 -27.55 -4.60
N HIS A 8 0.29 -27.24 -3.58
CA HIS A 8 -0.29 -25.91 -3.44
C HIS A 8 0.79 -24.83 -3.23
N ALA A 9 1.75 -25.05 -2.32
CA ALA A 9 2.86 -24.12 -2.12
C ALA A 9 3.73 -23.97 -3.39
N ALA A 10 4.00 -25.08 -4.09
CA ALA A 10 4.73 -25.06 -5.35
C ALA A 10 3.99 -24.26 -6.44
N SER A 11 2.66 -24.35 -6.49
CA SER A 11 1.84 -23.60 -7.46
C SER A 11 1.86 -22.07 -7.27
N LEU A 12 2.28 -21.60 -6.09
CA LEU A 12 2.41 -20.18 -5.78
C LEU A 12 3.80 -19.62 -6.11
N ARG A 13 4.77 -20.48 -6.39
CA ARG A 13 6.14 -20.06 -6.68
C ARG A 13 6.22 -19.36 -8.04
N ILE A 14 6.92 -18.24 -8.07
CA ILE A 14 7.16 -17.42 -9.28
C ILE A 14 8.63 -17.17 -9.56
N GLY A 15 9.53 -17.55 -8.66
CA GLY A 15 10.95 -17.27 -8.80
C GLY A 15 11.74 -17.62 -7.56
N SER A 16 12.99 -17.15 -7.54
CA SER A 16 13.89 -17.30 -6.41
C SER A 16 14.72 -16.05 -6.17
N VAL A 17 15.16 -15.87 -4.92
CA VAL A 17 16.02 -14.76 -4.53
C VAL A 17 17.40 -14.93 -5.18
N GLU A 18 17.82 -13.97 -5.99
CA GLU A 18 19.15 -13.97 -6.65
C GLU A 18 20.16 -13.10 -5.91
N PHE A 19 19.70 -12.05 -5.24
CA PHE A 19 20.55 -11.09 -4.57
C PHE A 19 19.83 -10.46 -3.39
N VAL A 20 20.59 -10.19 -2.33
CA VAL A 20 20.08 -9.64 -1.08
C VAL A 20 21.02 -8.55 -0.61
N SER A 21 20.48 -7.36 -0.36
CA SER A 21 21.15 -6.26 0.31
C SER A 21 20.19 -5.57 1.30
N PRO A 22 20.71 -4.70 2.18
CA PRO A 22 19.86 -3.89 3.07
C PRO A 22 18.89 -2.96 2.34
N GLU A 23 19.18 -2.61 1.09
CA GLU A 23 18.36 -1.68 0.30
C GLU A 23 17.33 -2.42 -0.56
N GLU A 24 17.67 -3.62 -1.05
CA GLU A 24 16.84 -4.34 -2.00
C GLU A 24 17.07 -5.85 -2.00
N ILE A 25 16.03 -6.57 -2.42
CA ILE A 25 16.11 -7.99 -2.75
C ILE A 25 15.82 -8.11 -4.25
N LYS A 26 16.74 -8.73 -5.02
CA LYS A 26 16.47 -9.07 -6.42
C LYS A 26 16.02 -10.50 -6.53
N VAL A 27 14.98 -10.69 -7.32
CA VAL A 27 14.33 -11.96 -7.57
C VAL A 27 14.45 -12.26 -9.05
N GLY A 28 14.99 -13.44 -9.38
CA GLY A 28 14.91 -14.03 -10.70
C GLY A 28 13.58 -14.74 -10.84
N LEU A 29 12.78 -14.36 -11.84
CA LEU A 29 11.49 -15.00 -12.09
C LEU A 29 11.71 -16.29 -12.89
N ASP A 30 11.00 -17.34 -12.49
CA ASP A 30 11.05 -18.64 -13.16
C ASP A 30 10.53 -18.49 -14.62
N ILE A 31 11.04 -19.32 -15.55
CA ILE A 31 10.65 -19.26 -16.97
C ILE A 31 9.15 -19.51 -17.16
N GLU A 32 8.56 -20.34 -16.30
CA GLU A 32 7.15 -20.68 -16.31
C GLU A 32 6.28 -19.67 -15.53
N ALA A 33 6.88 -18.62 -14.97
CA ALA A 33 6.14 -17.61 -14.22
C ALA A 33 5.21 -16.84 -15.17
N PRO A 34 3.92 -16.65 -14.80
CA PRO A 34 2.95 -16.05 -15.69
C PRO A 34 3.26 -14.56 -15.95
N ASP A 35 2.81 -14.05 -17.10
CA ASP A 35 2.96 -12.62 -17.45
C ASP A 35 1.82 -11.75 -16.89
N GLY A 36 0.65 -12.35 -16.59
CA GLY A 36 -0.55 -11.60 -16.22
C GLY A 36 -1.41 -12.27 -15.15
N VAL A 37 -1.89 -13.48 -15.40
CA VAL A 37 -2.73 -14.23 -14.45
C VAL A 37 -2.15 -15.62 -14.26
N ALA A 38 -1.83 -15.98 -13.02
CA ALA A 38 -1.50 -17.33 -12.61
C ALA A 38 -2.80 -18.13 -12.49
N ALA A 39 -3.02 -19.09 -13.40
CA ALA A 39 -4.14 -20.04 -13.33
C ALA A 39 -3.76 -21.36 -12.63
N ASN A 40 -2.50 -21.48 -12.19
CA ASN A 40 -1.86 -22.76 -11.86
C ASN A 40 -2.36 -23.38 -10.54
N ALA A 41 -3.01 -22.62 -9.67
CA ALA A 41 -3.40 -23.03 -8.31
C ALA A 41 -4.93 -23.27 -8.13
N GLY A 42 -5.67 -23.45 -9.23
CA GLY A 42 -7.14 -23.66 -9.20
C GLY A 42 -7.98 -22.41 -8.94
N THR A 43 -7.38 -21.32 -8.47
CA THR A 43 -7.97 -19.97 -8.43
C THR A 43 -7.12 -19.04 -9.30
N PRO A 44 -7.70 -18.33 -10.28
CA PRO A 44 -6.98 -17.34 -11.07
C PRO A 44 -6.47 -16.22 -10.15
N ARG A 45 -5.17 -15.96 -10.14
CA ARG A 45 -4.54 -14.90 -9.35
C ARG A 45 -3.75 -13.97 -10.25
N ALA A 46 -3.83 -12.68 -10.00
CA ALA A 46 -3.02 -11.72 -10.75
C ALA A 46 -1.54 -11.91 -10.41
N PHE A 47 -0.69 -11.91 -11.44
CA PHE A 47 0.75 -11.83 -11.24
C PHE A 47 1.10 -10.50 -10.54
N PRO A 48 2.00 -10.49 -9.54
CA PRO A 48 2.38 -9.28 -8.83
C PRO A 48 2.85 -8.16 -9.77
N ARG A 49 2.27 -6.97 -9.61
CA ARG A 49 2.68 -5.75 -10.33
C ARG A 49 3.48 -4.84 -9.40
N ILE A 50 4.01 -3.75 -9.94
CA ILE A 50 4.59 -2.66 -9.13
C ILE A 50 3.60 -2.25 -8.03
N ASN A 51 4.12 -2.06 -6.82
CA ASN A 51 3.39 -1.85 -5.55
C ASN A 51 2.59 -3.04 -5.02
N GLY A 52 2.55 -4.17 -5.75
CA GLY A 52 2.02 -5.43 -5.27
C GLY A 52 2.94 -6.12 -4.26
N TYR A 53 2.49 -7.24 -3.72
CA TYR A 53 3.19 -7.96 -2.67
C TYR A 53 3.62 -9.36 -3.12
N VAL A 54 4.74 -9.82 -2.59
CA VAL A 54 5.26 -11.18 -2.71
C VAL A 54 5.67 -11.70 -1.33
N LEU A 55 5.70 -13.02 -1.18
CA LEU A 55 6.12 -13.68 0.05
C LEU A 55 7.42 -14.45 -0.15
N ILE A 56 8.33 -14.36 0.81
CA ILE A 56 9.55 -15.17 0.86
C ILE A 56 9.49 -15.98 2.15
N PRO A 57 9.39 -17.32 2.09
CA PRO A 57 9.37 -18.16 3.27
C PRO A 57 10.63 -18.00 4.13
N THR A 58 10.45 -18.07 5.44
CA THR A 58 11.51 -18.06 6.45
C THR A 58 11.12 -18.99 7.61
N GLU A 59 12.06 -19.28 8.50
CA GLU A 59 11.78 -20.06 9.71
C GLU A 59 10.70 -19.40 10.61
N SER A 60 10.64 -18.07 10.60
CA SER A 60 9.73 -17.28 11.44
C SER A 60 8.37 -16.97 10.79
N GLY A 61 8.09 -17.46 9.58
CA GLY A 61 6.90 -17.10 8.80
C GLY A 61 7.27 -16.69 7.38
N HIS A 62 6.62 -15.67 6.82
CA HIS A 62 6.89 -15.18 5.47
C HIS A 62 7.32 -13.73 5.49
N ILE A 63 8.48 -13.40 4.92
CA ILE A 63 8.83 -12.02 4.64
C ILE A 63 7.87 -11.49 3.58
N VAL A 64 7.21 -10.38 3.90
CA VAL A 64 6.37 -9.64 2.97
C VAL A 64 7.24 -8.63 2.24
N GLY A 65 7.36 -8.82 0.94
CA GLY A 65 8.10 -7.92 0.06
C GLY A 65 7.15 -7.12 -0.83
N GLN A 66 7.37 -5.82 -0.97
CA GLN A 66 6.67 -4.98 -1.95
C GLN A 66 7.47 -4.89 -3.24
N VAL A 67 6.82 -5.11 -4.38
CA VAL A 67 7.44 -5.04 -5.70
C VAL A 67 7.68 -3.58 -6.07
N GLU A 68 8.95 -3.21 -6.23
CA GLU A 68 9.35 -1.85 -6.63
C GLU A 68 9.54 -1.76 -8.14
N TRP A 69 10.05 -2.83 -8.75
CA TRP A 69 10.45 -2.82 -10.16
C TRP A 69 10.37 -4.22 -10.75
N ILE A 70 10.04 -4.28 -12.04
CA ILE A 70 10.06 -5.50 -12.85
C ILE A 70 10.66 -5.14 -14.21
N ALA A 71 11.65 -5.88 -14.68
CA ALA A 71 12.11 -5.77 -16.07
C ALA A 71 12.73 -7.06 -16.58
N ILE A 72 13.21 -7.00 -17.83
CA ILE A 72 13.97 -8.06 -18.48
C ILE A 72 15.44 -7.61 -18.51
N GLU A 73 16.32 -8.41 -17.90
CA GLU A 73 17.76 -8.27 -18.06
C GLU A 73 18.27 -9.35 -19.01
N ARG A 74 19.14 -8.96 -19.95
CA ARG A 74 19.80 -9.90 -20.85
C ARG A 74 21.08 -10.38 -20.18
N SER A 75 21.09 -11.61 -19.69
CA SER A 75 22.32 -12.23 -19.18
C SER A 75 23.05 -12.97 -20.31
N PRO A 76 24.37 -12.83 -20.45
CA PRO A 76 25.15 -13.75 -21.28
C PRO A 76 25.00 -15.17 -20.74
N PHE A 77 24.95 -16.16 -21.62
CA PHE A 77 24.80 -17.57 -21.23
C PHE A 77 25.94 -17.97 -20.28
N PRO A 78 25.67 -18.70 -19.18
CA PRO A 78 26.72 -19.15 -18.29
C PRO A 78 27.65 -20.08 -19.07
N LYS A 79 28.87 -19.58 -19.36
CA LYS A 79 29.91 -20.36 -20.04
C LYS A 79 30.20 -21.60 -19.21
N ARG A 80 29.75 -22.78 -19.67
CA ARG A 80 30.05 -24.06 -19.01
C ARG A 80 31.56 -24.28 -19.09
N LYS A 81 32.27 -24.23 -17.94
CA LYS A 81 33.70 -24.55 -17.89
C LYS A 81 33.89 -26.00 -18.32
N GLY A 82 34.51 -26.22 -19.49
CA GLY A 82 34.91 -27.55 -19.97
C GLY A 82 34.24 -28.03 -21.27
N PHE A 83 33.20 -27.35 -21.76
CA PHE A 83 32.62 -27.61 -23.08
C PHE A 83 33.03 -26.50 -24.05
N GLN A 84 33.89 -26.82 -25.02
CA GLN A 84 34.12 -25.96 -26.18
C GLN A 84 33.06 -26.32 -27.23
N ASP A 85 31.87 -25.74 -27.10
CA ASP A 85 30.81 -25.90 -28.10
C ASP A 85 31.18 -25.06 -29.35
N PHE A 86 32.08 -25.59 -30.18
CA PHE A 86 32.40 -25.04 -31.50
C PHE A 86 31.18 -25.19 -32.42
N GLY A 87 30.27 -24.21 -32.41
CA GLY A 87 29.19 -24.10 -33.40
C GLY A 87 27.83 -23.67 -32.89
N LEU A 88 27.63 -23.55 -31.57
CA LEU A 88 26.39 -23.03 -31.00
C LEU A 88 26.55 -21.53 -30.70
N ILE A 89 25.71 -20.70 -31.33
CA ILE A 89 25.59 -19.29 -30.98
C ILE A 89 24.73 -19.20 -29.72
N ASP A 90 25.36 -18.92 -28.58
CA ASP A 90 24.66 -18.62 -27.32
C ASP A 90 23.96 -17.27 -27.44
N LEU A 91 22.71 -17.29 -27.90
CA LEU A 91 21.88 -16.10 -27.92
C LEU A 91 21.55 -15.70 -26.47
N PRO A 92 21.63 -14.40 -26.12
CA PRO A 92 21.27 -13.94 -24.78
C PRO A 92 19.80 -14.26 -24.50
N PHE A 93 19.54 -15.03 -23.45
CA PHE A 93 18.18 -15.30 -23.01
C PHE A 93 17.67 -14.16 -22.14
N PRO A 94 16.47 -13.61 -22.41
CA PRO A 94 15.86 -12.60 -21.56
C PRO A 94 15.47 -13.23 -20.23
N LEU A 95 16.06 -12.77 -19.13
CA LEU A 95 15.66 -13.16 -17.78
C LEU A 95 14.79 -12.07 -17.18
N ARG A 96 13.59 -12.44 -16.77
CA ARG A 96 12.69 -11.55 -16.04
C ARG A 96 13.19 -11.41 -14.60
N LYS A 97 13.38 -10.17 -14.16
CA LYS A 97 13.83 -9.84 -12.81
C LYS A 97 12.86 -8.89 -12.12
N MET A 98 12.87 -8.96 -10.81
CA MET A 98 12.03 -8.16 -9.94
C MET A 98 12.86 -7.63 -8.76
N ARG A 99 12.69 -6.36 -8.40
CA ARG A 99 13.26 -5.78 -7.18
C ARG A 99 12.16 -5.65 -6.14
N VAL A 100 12.46 -6.08 -4.93
CA VAL A 100 11.51 -6.22 -3.84
C VAL A 100 12.08 -5.54 -2.59
N ASN A 101 11.26 -4.71 -1.95
CA ASN A 101 11.59 -4.07 -0.69
C ASN A 101 10.92 -4.82 0.49
N PRO A 102 11.67 -5.33 1.48
CA PRO A 102 11.09 -6.03 2.62
C PRO A 102 10.33 -5.08 3.55
N LEU A 103 9.04 -5.33 3.76
CA LEU A 103 8.17 -4.52 4.63
C LEU A 103 8.05 -5.09 6.06
N GLY A 104 8.07 -6.41 6.19
CA GLY A 104 7.83 -7.07 7.47
C GLY A 104 7.69 -8.58 7.35
N VAL A 105 7.23 -9.21 8.43
CA VAL A 105 7.04 -10.66 8.54
C VAL A 105 5.57 -10.97 8.79
N LEU A 106 5.00 -11.86 7.98
CA LEU A 106 3.66 -12.42 8.12
C LEU A 106 3.77 -13.79 8.79
N GLN A 107 3.26 -13.91 10.00
CA GLN A 107 3.27 -15.14 10.79
C GLN A 107 1.88 -15.77 10.79
N GLY A 108 1.81 -17.09 10.75
CA GLY A 108 0.54 -17.80 10.90
C GLY A 108 0.15 -17.86 12.38
N ASP A 109 -1.04 -17.40 12.71
CA ASP A 109 -1.68 -17.60 14.01
C ASP A 109 -2.71 -18.74 13.87
N GLN A 110 -2.60 -19.75 14.73
CA GLN A 110 -3.50 -20.91 14.72
C GLN A 110 -4.96 -20.55 15.01
N SER A 111 -5.24 -19.36 15.57
CA SER A 111 -6.56 -18.94 16.02
C SER A 111 -7.22 -17.85 15.16
N THR A 112 -6.44 -16.98 14.50
CA THR A 112 -6.97 -15.78 13.82
C THR A 112 -6.53 -15.59 12.37
N GLY A 113 -5.79 -16.54 11.78
CA GLY A 113 -5.30 -16.42 10.39
C GLY A 113 -3.83 -16.00 10.36
N PHE A 114 -3.51 -14.82 9.84
CA PHE A 114 -2.14 -14.32 9.80
C PHE A 114 -1.96 -13.00 10.57
N SER A 115 -0.83 -12.85 11.26
CA SER A 115 -0.41 -11.62 11.92
C SER A 115 0.79 -10.99 11.18
N PHE A 116 0.66 -9.73 10.80
CA PHE A 116 1.74 -8.99 10.14
C PHE A 116 2.50 -8.10 11.14
N HIS A 117 3.81 -8.30 11.21
CA HIS A 117 4.72 -7.51 12.01
C HIS A 117 5.64 -6.69 11.10
N ARG A 118 5.69 -5.37 11.31
CA ARG A 118 6.53 -4.48 10.50
C ARG A 118 8.01 -4.67 10.82
N GLY A 119 8.84 -4.56 9.78
CA GLY A 119 10.28 -4.76 9.87
C GLY A 119 10.65 -6.25 9.81
N ILE A 120 11.86 -6.50 9.33
CA ILE A 120 12.46 -7.84 9.28
C ILE A 120 13.62 -7.89 10.26
N GLN A 121 13.78 -9.02 10.95
CA GLN A 121 14.94 -9.27 11.83
C GLN A 121 16.09 -9.93 11.07
N THR A 122 15.76 -10.69 10.03
CA THR A 122 16.72 -11.44 9.21
C THR A 122 16.30 -11.33 7.76
N PHE A 123 17.28 -11.07 6.88
CA PHE A 123 17.07 -11.08 5.44
C PHE A 123 17.01 -12.52 4.92
N PRO A 124 16.31 -12.80 3.82
CA PRO A 124 16.27 -14.14 3.24
C PRO A 124 17.64 -14.54 2.68
N SER A 125 17.86 -15.84 2.50
CA SER A 125 19.03 -16.36 1.81
C SER A 125 18.87 -16.27 0.29
N VAL A 126 19.98 -16.22 -0.42
CA VAL A 126 19.99 -16.42 -1.89
C VAL A 126 19.52 -17.84 -2.19
N GLY A 127 18.62 -17.98 -3.16
CA GLY A 127 18.00 -19.24 -3.58
C GLY A 127 16.63 -19.50 -2.96
N GLU A 128 16.22 -18.75 -1.93
CA GLU A 128 14.89 -18.91 -1.33
C GLU A 128 13.77 -18.66 -2.36
N PRO A 129 12.68 -19.44 -2.33
CA PRO A 129 11.60 -19.29 -3.28
C PRO A 129 10.80 -18.02 -3.01
N VAL A 130 10.26 -17.42 -4.07
CA VAL A 130 9.35 -16.28 -3.99
C VAL A 130 7.96 -16.70 -4.43
N LEU A 131 6.97 -16.40 -3.59
CA LEU A 131 5.60 -16.88 -3.72
C LEU A 131 4.60 -15.73 -3.95
N ILE A 132 3.54 -16.01 -4.70
CA ILE A 132 2.36 -15.13 -4.79
C ILE A 132 1.53 -15.28 -3.52
N PRO A 133 1.20 -14.19 -2.80
CA PRO A 133 0.34 -14.26 -1.62
C PRO A 133 -1.09 -14.72 -1.98
N THR A 134 -1.78 -15.32 -1.02
CA THR A 134 -3.23 -15.57 -1.10
C THR A 134 -4.04 -14.30 -0.81
N ASP A 135 -5.30 -14.26 -1.24
CA ASP A 135 -6.20 -13.14 -0.95
C ASP A 135 -6.35 -12.89 0.57
N GLN A 136 -6.38 -13.96 1.36
CA GLN A 136 -6.44 -13.87 2.82
C GLN A 136 -5.15 -13.25 3.37
N GLN A 137 -3.98 -13.70 2.90
CA GLN A 137 -2.69 -13.12 3.30
C GLN A 137 -2.59 -11.64 2.90
N LEU A 138 -3.06 -11.26 1.70
CA LEU A 138 -3.08 -9.85 1.26
C LEU A 138 -3.95 -8.99 2.18
N LYS A 139 -5.14 -9.49 2.54
CA LYS A 139 -6.01 -8.83 3.50
C LYS A 139 -5.34 -8.71 4.86
N ASP A 140 -4.76 -9.78 5.39
CA ASP A 140 -4.10 -9.75 6.70
C ASP A 140 -2.88 -8.80 6.72
N ILE A 141 -2.16 -8.65 5.61
CA ILE A 141 -1.07 -7.67 5.46
C ILE A 141 -1.62 -6.23 5.56
N VAL A 142 -2.62 -5.88 4.74
CA VAL A 142 -3.14 -4.50 4.66
C VAL A 142 -4.06 -4.15 5.83
N GLU A 143 -4.76 -5.14 6.35
CA GLU A 143 -5.70 -5.00 7.45
C GLU A 143 -5.05 -5.11 8.83
N SER A 144 -3.75 -5.41 8.86
CA SER A 144 -2.96 -5.42 10.08
C SER A 144 -2.92 -4.08 10.81
N GLY A 145 -2.80 -4.16 12.13
CA GLY A 145 -2.61 -3.04 13.02
C GLY A 145 -3.82 -2.79 13.95
N GLU A 146 -3.55 -2.08 15.03
CA GLU A 146 -4.53 -1.79 16.06
C GLU A 146 -5.23 -0.45 15.83
N LYS A 147 -6.37 -0.24 16.49
CA LYS A 147 -7.09 1.04 16.57
C LYS A 147 -7.48 1.63 15.20
N ARG A 148 -7.65 0.76 14.20
CA ARG A 148 -8.04 1.07 12.81
C ARG A 148 -9.51 1.50 12.71
N ARG A 149 -9.86 2.66 13.28
CA ARG A 149 -11.26 3.08 13.45
C ARG A 149 -11.87 3.72 12.21
N VAL A 150 -11.09 4.47 11.43
CA VAL A 150 -11.61 5.24 10.28
C VAL A 150 -11.29 4.51 8.98
N LYS A 151 -12.30 4.10 8.21
CA LYS A 151 -12.11 3.53 6.86
C LYS A 151 -11.91 4.65 5.85
N ILE A 152 -10.81 4.62 5.11
CA ILE A 152 -10.46 5.63 4.11
C ILE A 152 -10.56 5.11 2.66
N GLY A 153 -10.71 3.80 2.49
CA GLY A 153 -10.85 3.21 1.16
C GLY A 153 -10.66 1.70 1.16
N THR A 154 -10.40 1.15 -0.03
CA THR A 154 -10.02 -0.24 -0.26
C THR A 154 -8.78 -0.29 -1.14
N SER A 155 -7.98 -1.35 -1.03
CA SER A 155 -6.79 -1.57 -1.86
C SER A 155 -7.07 -2.63 -2.93
N PRO A 156 -7.22 -2.25 -4.21
CA PRO A 156 -7.42 -3.23 -5.28
C PRO A 156 -6.24 -4.19 -5.44
N LEU A 157 -5.03 -3.75 -5.09
CA LEU A 157 -3.79 -4.53 -5.15
C LEU A 157 -3.69 -5.59 -4.03
N ALA A 158 -4.55 -5.51 -3.01
CA ALA A 158 -4.56 -6.42 -1.87
C ALA A 158 -5.95 -7.07 -1.71
N ALA A 159 -6.48 -7.66 -2.79
CA ALA A 159 -7.77 -8.35 -2.77
C ALA A 159 -8.93 -7.49 -2.21
N ASN A 160 -8.95 -6.20 -2.55
CA ASN A 160 -9.90 -5.19 -2.06
C ASN A 160 -9.93 -5.04 -0.53
N ALA A 161 -8.82 -5.35 0.15
CA ALA A 161 -8.64 -5.15 1.59
C ALA A 161 -9.07 -3.75 2.03
N GLU A 162 -9.74 -3.66 3.17
CA GLU A 162 -10.18 -2.40 3.74
C GLU A 162 -9.00 -1.62 4.29
N VAL A 163 -8.78 -0.41 3.77
CA VAL A 163 -7.76 0.49 4.29
C VAL A 163 -8.39 1.34 5.38
N ARG A 164 -8.01 1.05 6.62
CA ARG A 164 -8.42 1.78 7.82
C ARG A 164 -7.22 2.38 8.53
N VAL A 165 -7.43 3.56 9.09
CA VAL A 165 -6.40 4.34 9.80
C VAL A 165 -6.80 4.59 11.24
N ASP A 166 -5.79 4.75 12.08
CA ASP A 166 -5.95 5.22 13.45
C ASP A 166 -6.01 6.78 13.44
N PRO A 167 -7.17 7.39 13.76
CA PRO A 167 -7.30 8.84 13.78
C PRO A 167 -6.37 9.52 14.79
N ASP A 168 -6.04 8.86 15.91
CA ASP A 168 -5.13 9.45 16.92
C ASP A 168 -3.72 9.58 16.36
N ARG A 169 -3.25 8.56 15.62
CA ARG A 169 -1.95 8.62 14.93
C ARG A 169 -1.94 9.58 13.76
N LEU A 170 -3.07 9.68 13.04
CA LEU A 170 -3.18 10.50 11.85
C LEU A 170 -3.25 12.00 12.17
N PHE A 171 -4.05 12.39 13.16
CA PHE A 171 -4.25 13.79 13.54
C PHE A 171 -3.39 14.23 14.73
N GLY A 172 -2.91 13.28 15.55
CA GLY A 172 -1.93 13.57 16.60
C GLY A 172 -0.51 13.80 16.06
N ARG A 173 -0.28 13.57 14.77
CA ARG A 173 0.96 13.90 14.05
C ARG A 173 0.62 14.87 12.92
N HIS A 174 1.55 15.73 12.53
CA HIS A 174 1.35 16.56 11.34
C HIS A 174 1.23 15.67 10.10
N LEU A 175 0.22 15.93 9.27
CA LEU A 175 -0.06 15.19 8.04
C LEU A 175 0.12 16.12 6.85
N ALA A 176 0.83 15.64 5.81
CA ALA A 176 0.92 16.30 4.52
C ALA A 176 0.27 15.41 3.45
N VAL A 177 -0.67 15.98 2.68
CA VAL A 177 -1.26 15.33 1.51
C VAL A 177 -0.65 15.94 0.25
N LEU A 178 0.21 15.18 -0.43
CA LEU A 178 0.97 15.64 -1.58
C LEU A 178 0.47 14.97 -2.87
N GLY A 179 0.59 15.68 -3.99
CA GLY A 179 0.19 15.15 -5.29
C GLY A 179 0.16 16.23 -6.37
N ASN A 180 0.15 15.81 -7.63
CA ASN A 180 0.06 16.74 -8.76
C ASN A 180 -1.37 17.26 -8.94
N THR A 181 -1.55 18.29 -9.77
CA THR A 181 -2.89 18.77 -10.13
C THR A 181 -3.70 17.63 -10.76
N GLY A 182 -4.94 17.43 -10.31
CA GLY A 182 -5.80 16.33 -10.77
C GLY A 182 -5.53 14.96 -10.11
N SER A 183 -4.53 14.81 -9.23
CA SER A 183 -4.24 13.53 -8.56
C SER A 183 -5.18 13.20 -7.39
N GLY A 184 -6.17 14.05 -7.12
CA GLY A 184 -7.16 13.83 -6.07
C GLY A 184 -6.81 14.42 -4.70
N LYS A 185 -5.82 15.32 -4.55
CA LYS A 185 -5.46 15.94 -3.25
C LYS A 185 -6.66 16.46 -2.45
N SER A 186 -7.45 17.37 -3.03
CA SER A 186 -8.61 17.98 -2.35
C SER A 186 -9.68 16.95 -2.03
N CYS A 187 -9.87 15.95 -2.90
CA CYS A 187 -10.77 14.82 -2.69
C CYS A 187 -10.32 13.96 -1.50
N SER A 188 -9.02 13.64 -1.40
CA SER A 188 -8.46 12.89 -0.28
C SER A 188 -8.59 13.63 1.05
N VAL A 189 -8.33 14.94 1.07
CA VAL A 189 -8.50 15.76 2.28
C VAL A 189 -9.96 15.83 2.69
N ALA A 190 -10.87 16.11 1.75
CA ALA A 190 -12.29 16.13 2.04
C ALA A 190 -12.81 14.79 2.53
N GLY A 191 -12.43 13.69 1.87
CA GLY A 191 -12.77 12.33 2.28
C GLY A 191 -12.30 12.05 3.71
N LEU A 192 -11.04 12.38 4.02
CA LEU A 192 -10.48 12.16 5.35
C LEU A 192 -11.30 12.84 6.45
N ILE A 193 -11.69 14.10 6.24
CA ILE A 193 -12.52 14.86 7.17
C ILE A 193 -13.89 14.19 7.30
N GLN A 194 -14.56 13.86 6.19
CA GLN A 194 -15.90 13.26 6.19
C GLN A 194 -15.92 11.89 6.87
N TRP A 195 -15.01 10.99 6.50
CA TRP A 195 -14.91 9.65 7.09
C TRP A 195 -14.64 9.71 8.60
N SER A 196 -13.82 10.66 9.04
CA SER A 196 -13.51 10.86 10.46
C SER A 196 -14.71 11.36 11.24
N LEU A 197 -15.43 12.37 10.71
CA LEU A 197 -16.64 12.91 11.33
C LEU A 197 -17.76 11.87 11.39
N ASP A 198 -17.95 11.09 10.32
CA ASP A 198 -18.95 10.03 10.28
C ASP A 198 -18.66 8.93 11.31
N THR A 199 -17.40 8.49 11.40
CA THR A 199 -16.98 7.51 12.41
C THR A 199 -17.19 8.04 13.83
N ALA A 200 -16.83 9.31 14.08
CA ALA A 200 -16.99 9.92 15.39
C ALA A 200 -18.46 9.99 15.83
N LYS A 201 -19.38 10.33 14.92
CA LYS A 201 -20.83 10.35 15.19
C LYS A 201 -21.40 8.97 15.47
N GLY A 202 -20.90 7.94 14.78
CA GLY A 202 -21.31 6.56 15.04
C GLY A 202 -20.89 6.07 16.44
N THR A 203 -19.88 6.69 17.05
CA THR A 203 -19.33 6.28 18.35
C THR A 203 -19.89 7.08 19.52
N SER A 204 -20.31 8.33 19.28
CA SER A 204 -20.87 9.23 20.29
C SER A 204 -21.97 10.08 19.68
N ASN A 205 -23.06 10.33 20.41
CA ASN A 205 -24.18 11.14 19.94
C ASN A 205 -23.81 12.60 19.64
N ASN A 206 -22.74 13.13 20.25
CA ASN A 206 -22.27 14.50 20.01
C ASN A 206 -20.74 14.62 20.16
N PRO A 207 -19.96 14.16 19.17
CA PRO A 207 -18.51 14.23 19.22
C PRO A 207 -18.05 15.67 19.07
N ASN A 208 -17.17 16.16 19.95
CA ASN A 208 -16.54 17.49 19.82
C ASN A 208 -15.37 17.47 18.81
N ALA A 209 -15.62 16.94 17.62
CA ALA A 209 -14.65 16.90 16.52
C ALA A 209 -14.80 18.15 15.66
N ARG A 210 -13.72 18.93 15.50
CA ARG A 210 -13.72 20.18 14.73
C ARG A 210 -12.56 20.19 13.75
N PHE A 211 -12.86 20.53 12.50
CA PHE A 211 -11.88 20.78 11.46
C PHE A 211 -11.98 22.25 11.05
N ILE A 212 -10.83 22.92 10.97
CA ILE A 212 -10.70 24.27 10.43
C ILE A 212 -9.94 24.13 9.12
N VAL A 213 -10.57 24.54 8.02
CA VAL A 213 -9.98 24.48 6.69
C VAL A 213 -9.74 25.90 6.22
N LEU A 214 -8.49 26.23 5.94
CA LEU A 214 -8.13 27.47 5.26
C LEU A 214 -8.19 27.19 3.76
N ASP A 215 -9.20 27.74 3.10
CA ASP A 215 -9.55 27.41 1.71
C ASP A 215 -9.38 28.63 0.79
N PRO A 216 -8.15 28.95 0.37
CA PRO A 216 -7.90 30.11 -0.50
C PRO A 216 -8.57 29.99 -1.88
N ASN A 217 -8.84 28.77 -2.34
CA ASN A 217 -9.41 28.51 -3.67
C ASN A 217 -10.94 28.32 -3.65
N GLY A 218 -11.56 28.21 -2.47
CA GLY A 218 -12.99 27.97 -2.32
C GLY A 218 -13.46 26.57 -2.75
N GLU A 219 -12.56 25.59 -2.80
CA GLU A 219 -12.87 24.22 -3.27
C GLU A 219 -13.69 23.41 -2.24
N TYR A 220 -13.50 23.67 -0.95
CA TYR A 220 -14.07 22.85 0.13
C TYR A 220 -15.44 23.34 0.60
N ALA A 221 -15.75 24.63 0.44
CA ALA A 221 -17.03 25.21 0.87
C ALA A 221 -18.24 24.44 0.31
N LYS A 222 -18.19 24.04 -0.97
CA LYS A 222 -19.24 23.27 -1.63
C LYS A 222 -19.30 21.81 -1.15
N VAL A 223 -18.15 21.21 -0.86
CA VAL A 223 -18.03 19.80 -0.46
C VAL A 223 -18.73 19.53 0.87
N PHE A 224 -18.70 20.49 1.79
CA PHE A 224 -19.33 20.38 3.10
C PHE A 224 -20.72 21.06 3.19
N ALA A 225 -21.22 21.64 2.10
CA ALA A 225 -22.56 22.23 2.01
C ALA A 225 -23.66 21.20 1.69
N ASN A 226 -23.31 19.92 1.52
CA ASN A 226 -24.27 18.85 1.22
C ASN A 226 -25.22 18.58 2.41
N GLU A 227 -26.38 17.97 2.17
CA GLU A 227 -27.41 17.75 3.21
C GLU A 227 -26.87 16.99 4.43
N LYS A 228 -25.88 16.12 4.23
CA LYS A 228 -25.23 15.32 5.29
C LYS A 228 -24.45 16.19 6.30
N PHE A 229 -23.88 17.30 5.85
CA PHE A 229 -23.04 18.20 6.66
C PHE A 229 -23.58 19.64 6.74
N LYS A 230 -24.73 19.94 6.12
CA LYS A 230 -25.35 21.27 5.97
C LYS A 230 -25.52 22.03 7.29
N HIS A 231 -25.73 21.33 8.40
CA HIS A 231 -25.90 21.91 9.73
C HIS A 231 -24.61 21.93 10.58
N GLN A 232 -23.51 21.41 10.05
CA GLN A 232 -22.24 21.23 10.79
C GLN A 232 -21.11 22.07 10.22
N ALA A 233 -21.15 22.39 8.92
CA ALA A 233 -20.16 23.25 8.29
C ALA A 233 -20.53 24.73 8.47
N ARG A 234 -19.60 25.50 9.02
CA ARG A 234 -19.69 26.97 9.05
C ARG A 234 -18.63 27.51 8.10
N VAL A 235 -19.06 28.29 7.12
CA VAL A 235 -18.18 28.99 6.19
C VAL A 235 -18.10 30.44 6.63
N PHE A 236 -16.89 30.91 6.87
CA PHE A 236 -16.57 32.31 7.11
C PHE A 236 -15.76 32.80 5.92
N GLN A 237 -16.15 33.93 5.36
CA GLN A 237 -15.52 34.46 4.16
C GLN A 237 -15.30 35.96 4.31
N VAL A 238 -14.17 36.45 3.80
CA VAL A 238 -13.89 37.89 3.71
C VAL A 238 -14.91 38.51 2.76
N ASP A 239 -15.46 39.67 3.13
CA ASP A 239 -16.47 40.43 2.37
C ASP A 239 -17.83 39.75 2.16
N ASN A 240 -18.16 38.69 2.92
CA ASN A 240 -19.49 38.09 2.90
C ASN A 240 -20.43 38.79 3.90
N LYS A 241 -21.57 39.28 3.42
CA LYS A 241 -22.57 40.00 4.24
C LYS A 241 -23.27 39.14 5.28
N ASP A 242 -23.45 37.85 5.02
CA ASP A 242 -24.23 36.96 5.89
C ASP A 242 -23.38 36.27 6.96
N LYS A 243 -22.11 35.95 6.63
CA LYS A 243 -21.15 35.28 7.52
C LYS A 243 -19.74 35.82 7.31
N PRO A 244 -19.48 37.08 7.73
CA PRO A 244 -18.16 37.67 7.60
C PRO A 244 -17.15 36.88 8.45
N LEU A 245 -15.92 36.76 7.93
CA LEU A 245 -14.78 36.33 8.75
C LEU A 245 -14.34 37.52 9.61
N GLU A 246 -14.78 37.54 10.86
CA GLU A 246 -14.33 38.51 11.85
C GLU A 246 -13.05 38.02 12.52
N VAL A 247 -11.97 38.79 12.38
CA VAL A 247 -10.68 38.51 13.02
C VAL A 247 -10.46 39.54 14.12
N PRO A 248 -10.17 39.12 15.36
CA PRO A 248 -9.92 40.07 16.42
C PRO A 248 -8.75 41.01 16.13
N LEU A 249 -8.90 42.26 16.57
CA LEU A 249 -7.94 43.34 16.31
C LEU A 249 -6.50 43.00 16.75
N TRP A 250 -6.34 42.21 17.82
CA TRP A 250 -5.05 41.81 18.36
C TRP A 250 -4.30 40.74 17.55
N PHE A 251 -4.88 40.19 16.49
CA PHE A 251 -4.16 39.31 15.55
C PHE A 251 -3.28 40.09 14.56
N TRP A 252 -3.51 41.40 14.43
CA TRP A 252 -2.87 42.24 13.42
C TRP A 252 -1.58 42.86 13.94
N ASN A 253 -0.49 42.74 13.18
CA ASN A 253 0.78 43.40 13.49
C ASN A 253 0.82 44.81 12.88
N SER A 254 1.65 45.71 13.40
CA SER A 254 1.69 47.13 13.00
C SER A 254 1.83 47.40 11.49
N ALA A 255 2.38 46.47 10.70
CA ALA A 255 2.49 46.62 9.25
C ALA A 255 1.17 46.35 8.51
N GLU A 256 0.28 45.55 9.09
CA GLU A 256 -1.02 45.21 8.51
C GLU A 256 -2.11 46.26 8.84
N TRP A 257 -1.79 47.22 9.74
CA TRP A 257 -2.65 48.36 10.08
C TRP A 257 -2.49 49.57 9.14
N CYS A 258 -1.36 49.66 8.43
CA CYS A 258 -0.97 50.83 7.64
C CYS A 258 -1.56 50.83 6.23
#